data_AF-I0R4L8-F1
#
_entry.id   AF-I0R4L8-F1
#
_cell.length_a   1.000
_cell.length_b   1.000
_cell.length_c   1.000
_cell.angle_alpha   90.00
_cell.angle_beta   90.00
_cell.angle_gamma   90.00
#
_symmetry.space_group_name_H-M   'P 1'
#
loop_
_entity.id
_entity.type
_entity.pdbx_description
1 polymer ?
#
loop_
_entity_poly.entity_id
_entity_poly.type
_entity_poly.pdbx_seq_one_letter_code
_entity_poly.pdbx_strand_id
1 'polypeptide(L)'
;MPKKNVKNKKVEVVFIVCITLFIMISILMNLRGHLVIKKGVVQRYRVGIIERVKKKIDITIPEDVSEIGNYAFANNDLIDKIIIPSGVKKIDEFAFMNCSNLKEVDIHGSLEI
;
A
#
# COMPACT_ATOMS: atom_id res chain seq x y z
N MET A 1 -38.10 22.18 35.00
CA MET A 1 -36.76 21.58 34.81
C MET A 1 -36.57 21.17 33.35
N PRO A 2 -35.56 21.69 32.62
CA PRO A 2 -35.42 21.42 31.20
C PRO A 2 -34.73 20.06 30.96
N LYS A 3 -35.46 19.10 30.36
CA LYS A 3 -34.94 17.79 29.91
C LYS A 3 -34.37 17.82 28.47
N LYS A 4 -34.00 18.99 27.95
CA LYS A 4 -33.35 19.16 26.63
C LYS A 4 -31.87 19.44 26.82
N ASN A 5 -31.06 18.41 27.07
CA ASN A 5 -29.60 18.55 26.93
C ASN A 5 -28.82 17.23 26.93
N VAL A 6 -29.40 16.12 27.39
CA VAL A 6 -28.66 14.84 27.51
C VAL A 6 -28.64 14.05 26.20
N LYS A 7 -29.73 14.06 25.41
CA LYS A 7 -29.79 13.36 24.11
C LYS A 7 -28.86 13.99 23.06
N ASN A 8 -28.85 15.32 22.95
CA ASN A 8 -28.00 16.03 21.97
C ASN A 8 -26.51 15.88 22.27
N LYS A 9 -26.10 15.93 23.55
CA LYS A 9 -24.72 15.67 23.98
C LYS A 9 -24.25 14.25 23.63
N LYS A 10 -25.11 13.23 23.72
CA LYS A 10 -24.76 11.87 23.30
C LYS A 10 -24.50 11.77 21.80
N VAL A 11 -25.29 12.46 20.98
CA VAL A 11 -25.10 12.49 19.52
C VAL A 11 -23.81 13.21 19.14
N GLU A 12 -23.49 14.35 19.78
CA GLU A 12 -22.22 15.05 19.60
C GLU A 12 -21.02 14.19 20.00
N VAL A 13 -21.10 13.49 21.15
CA VAL A 13 -20.03 12.58 21.60
C VAL A 13 -19.83 11.43 20.60
N VAL A 14 -20.91 10.84 20.08
CA VAL A 14 -20.81 9.80 19.04
C VAL A 14 -20.14 10.33 17.78
N PHE A 15 -20.52 11.53 17.33
CA PHE A 15 -19.94 12.15 16.13
C PHE A 15 -18.45 12.44 16.31
N ILE A 16 -18.05 12.99 17.47
CA ILE A 16 -16.64 13.22 17.83
C ILE A 16 -15.86 11.90 17.85
N VAL A 17 -16.42 10.85 18.46
CA VAL A 17 -15.79 9.51 18.48
C VAL A 17 -15.64 8.93 17.07
N CYS A 18 -16.63 9.09 16.20
CA CYS A 18 -16.53 8.64 14.81
C CYS A 18 -15.45 9.40 14.03
N ILE A 19 -15.33 10.71 14.24
CA ILE A 19 -14.28 11.53 13.61
C ILE A 19 -12.91 11.11 14.11
N THR A 20 -12.72 10.95 15.43
CA THR A 20 -11.43 10.53 15.98
C THR A 20 -11.06 9.13 15.52
N LEU A 21 -12.01 8.20 15.45
CA LEU A 21 -11.79 6.87 14.87
C LEU A 21 -11.39 6.94 13.39
N PHE A 22 -12.06 7.77 12.59
CA PHE A 22 -11.73 7.93 11.17
C PHE A 22 -10.32 8.52 10.97
N ILE A 23 -9.96 9.53 11.76
CA ILE A 23 -8.62 10.14 11.76
C ILE A 23 -7.58 9.10 12.20
N MET A 24 -7.85 8.35 13.27
CA MET A 24 -6.95 7.29 13.76
C MET A 24 -6.75 6.19 12.72
N ILE A 25 -7.81 5.74 12.05
CA ILE A 25 -7.74 4.76 10.95
C ILE A 25 -6.93 5.31 9.78
N SER A 26 -7.14 6.57 9.41
CA SER A 26 -6.38 7.23 8.33
C SER A 26 -4.89 7.31 8.65
N ILE A 27 -4.54 7.62 9.92
CA ILE A 27 -3.16 7.61 10.40
C ILE A 27 -2.57 6.20 10.36
N LEU A 28 -3.33 5.19 10.83
CA LEU A 28 -2.94 3.78 10.80
C LEU A 28 -2.64 3.29 9.38
N MET A 29 -3.44 3.69 8.39
CA MET A 29 -3.22 3.35 6.97
C MET A 29 -1.93 3.95 6.40
N ASN A 30 -1.43 5.05 6.98
CA ASN A 30 -0.14 5.65 6.60
C ASN A 30 1.05 5.04 7.36
N LEU A 31 0.83 4.21 8.39
CA LEU A 31 1.91 3.55 9.13
C LEU A 31 2.52 2.37 8.36
N ARG A 32 1.73 1.68 7.54
CA ARG A 32 2.18 0.57 6.69
C ARG A 32 2.37 1.01 5.25
N GLY A 33 3.28 0.32 4.58
CA GLY A 33 3.50 0.50 3.16
C GLY A 33 2.32 -0.01 2.35
N HIS A 34 2.07 0.60 1.20
CA HIS A 34 1.01 0.16 0.30
C HIS A 34 1.35 0.46 -1.16
N LEU A 35 0.84 -0.41 -2.03
CA LEU A 35 0.86 -0.22 -3.47
C LEU A 35 -0.19 0.83 -3.85
N VAL A 36 0.21 1.77 -4.71
CA VAL A 36 -0.72 2.71 -5.35
C VAL A 36 -1.05 2.16 -6.73
N ILE A 37 -2.22 1.55 -6.85
CA ILE A 37 -2.69 0.94 -8.10
C ILE A 37 -3.75 1.84 -8.73
N LYS A 38 -3.66 2.08 -10.04
CA LYS A 38 -4.65 2.84 -10.82
C LYS A 38 -4.92 2.13 -12.13
N LYS A 39 -6.19 1.78 -12.38
CA LYS A 39 -6.62 1.10 -13.62
C LYS A 39 -5.80 -0.17 -13.93
N GLY A 40 -5.52 -1.00 -12.92
CA GLY A 40 -4.70 -2.20 -13.07
C GLY A 40 -3.19 -1.96 -13.19
N VAL A 41 -2.71 -0.71 -13.02
CA VAL A 41 -1.30 -0.36 -13.11
C VAL A 41 -0.73 -0.05 -11.72
N VAL A 42 0.35 -0.71 -11.31
CA VAL A 42 1.14 -0.32 -10.14
C VAL A 42 1.91 0.94 -10.48
N GLN A 43 1.54 2.07 -9.88
CA GLN A 43 2.16 3.36 -10.14
C GLN A 43 3.36 3.62 -9.23
N ARG A 44 3.26 3.17 -7.98
CA ARG A 44 4.34 3.23 -7.00
C ARG A 44 4.07 2.37 -5.77
N TYR A 45 5.13 2.00 -5.06
CA TYR A 45 5.04 1.57 -3.67
C TYR A 45 5.35 2.71 -2.71
N ARG A 46 4.45 3.00 -1.77
CA ARG A 46 4.73 3.93 -0.67
C ARG A 46 5.25 3.15 0.53
N VAL A 47 6.46 3.46 0.95
CA VAL A 47 7.08 2.89 2.15
C VAL A 47 6.41 3.48 3.41
N GLY A 48 5.89 2.62 4.28
CA GLY A 48 5.37 3.02 5.59
C GLY A 48 6.47 3.13 6.64
N ILE A 49 6.10 3.70 7.80
CA ILE A 49 7.02 3.90 8.93
C ILE A 49 7.46 2.55 9.51
N ILE A 50 6.56 1.56 9.55
CA ILE A 50 6.83 0.23 10.11
C ILE A 50 7.87 -0.52 9.27
N GLU A 51 7.83 -0.37 7.96
CA GLU A 51 8.75 -1.06 7.05
C GLU A 51 10.19 -0.53 7.18
N ARG A 52 10.36 0.77 7.47
CA ARG A 52 11.67 1.39 7.72
C ARG A 52 12.38 0.79 8.94
N VAL A 53 11.64 0.31 9.93
CA VAL A 53 12.23 -0.36 11.12
C VAL A 53 12.42 -1.86 10.93
N LYS A 54 11.67 -2.52 10.03
CA LYS A 54 11.81 -3.96 9.73
C LYS A 54 13.03 -4.32 8.87
N LYS A 55 13.72 -3.35 8.26
CA LYS A 55 14.87 -3.49 7.36
C LYS A 55 14.64 -4.27 6.04
N LYS A 56 13.60 -5.10 5.95
CA LYS A 56 13.30 -5.97 4.79
C LYS A 56 11.79 -6.11 4.60
N ILE A 57 11.35 -6.21 3.34
CA ILE A 57 9.94 -6.20 2.95
C ILE A 57 9.73 -7.09 1.72
N ASP A 58 8.86 -8.07 1.88
CA ASP A 58 8.31 -8.84 0.76
C ASP A 58 7.04 -8.14 0.24
N ILE A 59 6.94 -7.96 -1.07
CA ILE A 59 5.77 -7.38 -1.74
C ILE A 59 5.13 -8.41 -2.67
N THR A 60 3.83 -8.64 -2.49
CA THR A 60 3.02 -9.40 -3.44
C THR A 60 2.15 -8.44 -4.25
N ILE A 61 2.32 -8.47 -5.57
CA ILE A 61 1.48 -7.72 -6.50
C ILE A 61 0.11 -8.43 -6.60
N PRO A 62 -1.02 -7.72 -6.48
CA PRO A 62 -2.35 -8.31 -6.60
C PRO A 62 -2.62 -8.91 -7.99
N GLU A 63 -3.42 -9.98 -8.04
CA GLU A 63 -3.78 -10.71 -9.27
C GLU A 63 -4.53 -9.86 -10.32
N ASP A 64 -5.17 -8.77 -9.91
CA ASP A 64 -5.91 -7.85 -10.80
C ASP A 64 -5.02 -6.78 -11.46
N VAL A 65 -3.72 -6.80 -11.19
CA VAL A 65 -2.73 -5.92 -11.82
C VAL A 65 -2.33 -6.48 -13.18
N SER A 66 -2.43 -5.65 -14.21
CA SER A 66 -1.98 -5.97 -15.57
C SER A 66 -0.64 -5.34 -15.94
N GLU A 67 -0.17 -4.33 -15.18
CA GLU A 67 1.04 -3.57 -15.53
C GLU A 67 1.76 -3.02 -14.29
N ILE A 68 3.09 -3.00 -14.34
CA ILE A 68 3.95 -2.28 -13.40
C ILE A 68 4.51 -1.07 -14.13
N GLY A 69 4.14 0.13 -13.69
CA GLY A 69 4.45 1.39 -14.35
C GLY A 69 5.88 1.87 -14.15
N ASN A 70 6.25 2.91 -14.91
CA ASN A 70 7.57 3.53 -14.86
C ASN A 70 7.95 3.92 -13.43
N TYR A 71 9.16 3.55 -13.01
CA TYR A 71 9.70 3.86 -11.68
C TYR A 71 8.86 3.38 -10.48
N ALA A 72 7.96 2.41 -10.65
CA ALA A 72 7.03 1.98 -9.60
C ALA A 72 7.69 1.59 -8.26
N PHE A 73 8.90 1.04 -8.30
CA PHE A 73 9.69 0.66 -7.14
C PHE A 73 11.04 1.39 -7.08
N ALA A 74 11.26 2.40 -7.92
CA ALA A 74 12.57 3.02 -8.05
C ALA A 74 13.07 3.63 -6.73
N ASN A 75 14.38 3.49 -6.48
CA ASN A 75 15.10 3.92 -5.28
C ASN A 75 14.53 3.31 -3.99
N ASN A 76 13.96 2.10 -4.07
CA ASN A 76 13.50 1.39 -2.89
C ASN A 76 14.60 0.48 -2.33
N ASP A 77 15.24 0.96 -1.25
CA ASP A 77 16.29 0.23 -0.55
C ASP A 77 15.76 -0.61 0.63
N LEU A 78 14.48 -0.97 0.64
CA LEU A 78 13.89 -1.75 1.75
C LEU A 78 13.23 -3.05 1.27
N ILE A 79 12.76 -3.09 0.03
CA ILE A 79 12.16 -4.29 -0.55
C ILE A 79 13.26 -5.28 -0.89
N ASP A 80 13.13 -6.53 -0.44
CA ASP A 80 14.05 -7.62 -0.73
C ASP A 80 13.47 -8.70 -1.64
N LYS A 81 12.16 -8.91 -1.63
CA LYS A 81 11.46 -9.79 -2.58
C LYS A 81 10.21 -9.13 -3.16
N ILE A 82 10.00 -9.32 -4.47
CA ILE A 82 8.75 -8.95 -5.16
C ILE A 82 8.18 -10.19 -5.84
N ILE A 83 6.91 -10.46 -5.58
CA ILE A 83 6.13 -11.55 -6.17
C ILE A 83 5.19 -10.92 -7.20
N ILE A 84 5.39 -11.24 -8.49
CA ILE A 84 4.61 -10.75 -9.63
C ILE A 84 3.70 -11.88 -10.12
N PRO A 85 2.37 -11.73 -10.11
CA PRO A 85 1.45 -12.75 -10.59
C PRO A 85 1.41 -12.81 -12.11
N SER A 86 0.90 -13.93 -12.63
CA SER A 86 0.77 -14.24 -14.06
C SER A 86 -0.02 -13.22 -14.88
N GLY A 87 -0.92 -12.48 -14.22
CA GLY A 87 -1.76 -11.45 -14.84
C GLY A 87 -1.00 -10.21 -15.32
N VAL A 88 0.23 -9.98 -14.84
CA VAL A 88 1.04 -8.82 -15.21
C VAL A 88 1.63 -9.02 -16.61
N LYS A 89 1.18 -8.20 -17.56
CA LYS A 89 1.56 -8.29 -18.99
C LYS A 89 2.68 -7.33 -19.38
N LYS A 90 2.94 -6.32 -18.56
CA LYS A 90 3.88 -5.24 -18.88
C LYS A 90 4.60 -4.75 -17.63
N ILE A 91 5.91 -4.57 -17.75
CA ILE A 91 6.75 -3.90 -16.75
C ILE A 91 7.46 -2.78 -17.51
N ASP A 92 7.19 -1.54 -17.12
CA ASP A 92 7.70 -0.34 -17.75
C ASP A 92 9.16 -0.04 -17.37
N GLU A 93 9.74 0.93 -18.09
CA GLU A 93 11.12 1.35 -17.91
C GLU A 93 11.40 1.76 -16.46
N PHE A 94 12.59 1.37 -15.98
CA PHE A 94 13.09 1.76 -14.67
C PHE A 94 12.19 1.38 -13.49
N ALA A 95 11.22 0.46 -13.66
CA ALA A 95 10.32 0.03 -12.59
C ALA A 95 11.04 -0.36 -11.30
N PHE A 96 12.24 -0.96 -11.41
CA PHE A 96 13.08 -1.37 -10.28
C PHE A 96 14.44 -0.63 -10.23
N MET A 97 14.53 0.57 -10.80
CA MET A 97 15.79 1.33 -10.83
C MET A 97 16.30 1.61 -9.41
N ASN A 98 17.59 1.39 -9.15
CA ASN A 98 18.22 1.64 -7.86
C ASN A 98 17.53 0.95 -6.66
N CYS A 99 16.91 -0.23 -6.85
CA CYS A 99 16.43 -1.04 -5.73
C CYS A 99 17.58 -1.85 -5.11
N SER A 100 18.43 -1.20 -4.30
CA SER A 100 19.73 -1.80 -3.89
C SER A 100 19.62 -3.05 -3.01
N ASN A 101 18.49 -3.22 -2.31
CA ASN A 101 18.23 -4.37 -1.45
C ASN A 101 17.34 -5.44 -2.08
N LEU A 102 16.85 -5.23 -3.32
CA LEU A 102 16.01 -6.20 -4.02
C LEU A 102 16.86 -7.38 -4.46
N LYS A 103 16.61 -8.55 -3.86
CA LYS A 103 17.36 -9.78 -4.11
C LYS A 103 16.62 -10.73 -5.03
N GLU A 104 15.30 -10.68 -5.01
CA GLU A 104 14.47 -11.64 -5.71
C GLU A 104 13.25 -10.97 -6.33
N VAL A 105 13.03 -11.27 -7.61
CA VAL A 105 11.77 -10.99 -8.30
C VAL A 105 11.24 -12.33 -8.79
N ASP A 106 10.18 -12.78 -8.13
CA ASP A 106 9.55 -14.07 -8.36
C ASP A 106 8.31 -13.85 -9.23
N ILE A 107 8.33 -14.33 -10.47
CA ILE A 107 7.22 -14.17 -11.41
C ILE A 107 6.40 -15.46 -11.37
N HIS A 108 5.33 -15.45 -10.58
CA HIS A 108 4.36 -16.54 -10.52
C HIS A 108 3.42 -16.47 -11.71
N GLY A 109 3.93 -16.88 -12.86
CA GLY A 109 3.14 -17.26 -14.01
C GLY A 109 3.85 -18.37 -14.74
N SER A 110 3.09 -19.37 -15.16
CA SER A 110 3.53 -20.30 -16.18
C SER A 110 4.02 -19.48 -17.36
N LEU A 111 5.34 -19.35 -17.52
CA LEU A 111 5.90 -19.09 -18.84
C LEU A 111 5.48 -20.29 -19.67
N GLU A 112 4.39 -20.17 -20.42
CA GLU A 112 4.27 -20.95 -21.65
C GLU A 112 5.39 -20.44 -22.55
N ILE A 113 6.49 -21.20 -22.56
CA ILE A 113 7.64 -21.01 -23.45
C ILE A 113 7.25 -21.42 -24.85
#